data_AF-A0A7L0AFE4-F1
#
_entry.id   AF-A0A7L0AFE4-F1
#
_cell.length_a   1.000
_cell.length_b   1.000
_cell.length_c   1.000
_cell.angle_alpha   90.00
_cell.angle_beta   90.00
_cell.angle_gamma   90.00
#
_symmetry.space_group_name_H-M   'P 1'
#
loop_
_entity.id
_entity.type
_entity.pdbx_description
1 polymer ?
#
loop_
_entity_poly.entity_id
_entity_poly.type
_entity_poly.pdbx_seq_one_letter_code
_entity_poly.pdbx_strand_id
1 'polypeptide(L)'
;LHLKNITVSLSGLYECSFATYPYGIKAAKIQLIVKAEEEQHYVKEVWLNQTLEIPCLEDTTSENLSNYPLKWLVGENGRKEELVTKEPSCPAVYRNSSALYRQRVRLGLNNTLKIFPTKITDDGRVFSCHVVYHPERVQKSSTTVRVFGK
;
A
#
# COMPACT_ATOMS: atom_id res chain seq x y z
N LEU A 1 13.93 -26.60 -1.99
CA LEU A 1 13.96 -25.55 -3.04
C LEU A 1 13.86 -24.20 -2.35
N HIS A 2 14.83 -23.30 -2.54
CA HIS A 2 14.79 -21.92 -2.02
C HIS A 2 15.10 -20.97 -3.18
N LEU A 3 14.12 -20.17 -3.58
CA LEU A 3 14.24 -19.25 -4.71
C LEU A 3 14.73 -17.89 -4.20
N LYS A 4 15.75 -17.32 -4.87
CA LYS A 4 16.26 -15.97 -4.60
C LYS A 4 16.06 -15.11 -5.85
N ASN A 5 15.92 -13.80 -5.69
CA ASN A 5 15.68 -12.84 -6.78
C ASN A 5 14.44 -13.21 -7.61
N ILE A 6 13.30 -13.27 -6.93
CA ILE A 6 12.04 -13.74 -7.53
C ILE A 6 11.52 -12.71 -8.54
N THR A 7 11.31 -13.13 -9.79
CA THR A 7 10.71 -12.34 -10.87
C THR A 7 9.41 -12.96 -11.35
N VAL A 8 8.60 -12.20 -12.09
CA VAL A 8 7.30 -12.66 -12.63
C VAL A 8 7.45 -13.92 -13.48
N SER A 9 8.58 -14.06 -14.19
CA SER A 9 8.91 -15.23 -15.02
C SER A 9 9.07 -16.54 -14.25
N LEU A 10 9.20 -16.50 -12.93
CA LEU A 10 9.23 -17.69 -12.07
C LEU A 10 7.83 -18.16 -11.65
N SER A 11 6.75 -17.48 -12.08
CA SER A 11 5.40 -17.98 -11.85
C SER A 11 5.18 -19.29 -12.61
N GLY A 12 4.62 -20.30 -11.95
CA GLY A 12 4.43 -21.62 -12.57
C GLY A 12 4.11 -22.72 -11.56
N LEU A 13 3.94 -23.94 -12.08
CA LEU A 13 3.68 -25.13 -11.27
C LEU A 13 5.01 -25.83 -10.96
N TYR A 14 5.33 -25.93 -9.68
CA TYR A 14 6.53 -26.59 -9.18
C TYR A 14 6.16 -27.96 -8.64
N GLU A 15 6.94 -28.98 -8.99
CA GLU A 15 6.77 -30.33 -8.48
C GLU A 15 7.89 -30.68 -7.50
N CYS A 16 7.51 -31.29 -6.38
CA CYS A 16 8.41 -31.87 -5.41
C CYS A 16 8.20 -33.38 -5.40
N SER A 17 9.19 -34.16 -5.85
CA SER A 17 9.14 -35.62 -5.89
C SER A 17 10.21 -36.24 -5.00
N PHE A 18 9.83 -37.22 -4.19
CA PHE A 18 10.73 -38.02 -3.37
C PHE A 18 10.61 -39.49 -3.71
N ALA A 19 11.74 -40.15 -3.92
CA ALA A 19 11.84 -41.58 -4.13
C ALA A 19 12.45 -42.23 -2.89
N THR A 20 11.77 -43.22 -2.31
CA THR A 20 12.25 -43.94 -1.12
C THR A 20 12.05 -45.43 -1.34
N TYR A 21 13.11 -46.23 -1.24
CA TYR A 21 12.98 -47.69 -1.29
C TYR A 21 12.49 -48.24 0.07
N PRO A 22 11.60 -49.25 0.10
CA PRO A 22 10.87 -49.89 -1.01
C PRO A 22 9.58 -49.15 -1.42
N TYR A 23 9.30 -47.99 -0.84
CA TYR A 23 8.03 -47.25 -0.90
C TYR A 23 7.74 -46.50 -2.23
N GLY A 24 8.65 -46.52 -3.20
CA GLY A 24 8.45 -45.90 -4.51
C GLY A 24 8.57 -44.37 -4.51
N ILE A 25 7.92 -43.72 -5.48
CA ILE A 25 7.97 -42.26 -5.69
C ILE A 25 6.67 -41.61 -5.22
N LYS A 26 6.78 -40.55 -4.43
CA LYS A 26 5.66 -39.65 -4.08
C LYS A 26 5.95 -38.25 -4.59
N ALA A 27 4.97 -37.61 -5.21
CA ALA A 27 5.10 -36.24 -5.73
C ALA A 27 3.96 -35.35 -5.25
N ALA A 28 4.27 -34.06 -5.04
CA ALA A 28 3.32 -33.01 -4.72
C ALA A 28 3.58 -31.79 -5.61
N LYS A 29 2.52 -31.10 -6.01
CA LYS A 29 2.59 -29.92 -6.88
C LYS A 29 2.21 -28.66 -6.12
N ILE A 30 2.92 -27.57 -6.38
CA ILE A 30 2.76 -26.26 -5.73
C ILE A 30 2.65 -25.21 -6.84
N GLN A 31 1.58 -24.43 -6.86
CA GLN A 31 1.44 -23.30 -7.76
C GLN A 31 2.13 -22.07 -7.17
N LEU A 32 3.16 -21.55 -7.83
CA LEU A 32 3.79 -20.27 -7.50
C LEU A 32 3.20 -19.17 -8.39
N ILE A 33 2.73 -18.09 -7.77
CA ILE A 33 2.24 -16.89 -8.46
C ILE A 33 3.05 -15.70 -7.95
N VAL A 34 3.81 -15.08 -8.85
CA VAL A 34 4.57 -13.86 -8.58
C VAL A 34 3.82 -12.70 -9.24
N LYS A 35 3.33 -11.77 -8.42
CA LYS A 35 2.71 -10.54 -8.90
C LYS A 35 3.79 -9.48 -9.11
N ALA A 36 3.72 -8.75 -10.22
CA ALA A 36 4.55 -7.56 -10.41
C ALA A 36 4.20 -6.51 -9.35
N GLU A 37 5.17 -5.67 -8.99
CA GLU A 37 4.90 -4.49 -8.19
C GLU A 37 4.21 -3.45 -9.07
N GLU A 38 2.89 -3.55 -9.19
CA GLU A 38 2.07 -2.54 -9.86
C GLU A 38 1.62 -1.49 -8.83
N GLU A 39 2.10 -0.26 -9.01
CA GLU A 39 1.58 0.88 -8.26
C GLU A 39 0.25 1.30 -8.90
N GLN A 40 -0.85 1.09 -8.17
CA GLN A 40 -2.18 1.48 -8.65
C GLN A 40 -2.30 3.00 -8.61
N HIS A 41 -2.78 3.63 -9.70
CA HIS A 41 -2.89 5.08 -9.81
C HIS A 41 -4.35 5.52 -9.89
N TYR A 42 -4.76 6.37 -8.95
CA TYR A 42 -6.11 6.89 -8.83
C TYR A 42 -6.14 8.41 -8.90
N VAL A 43 -7.31 8.97 -9.18
CA VAL A 43 -7.57 10.41 -9.10
C VAL A 43 -8.74 10.64 -8.14
N LYS A 44 -8.59 11.58 -7.22
CA LYS A 44 -9.64 11.94 -6.27
C LYS A 44 -9.95 13.43 -6.34
N GLU A 45 -11.21 13.72 -6.62
CA GLU A 45 -11.75 15.07 -6.72
C GLU A 45 -12.38 15.49 -5.39
N VAL A 46 -12.11 16.73 -4.96
CA VAL A 46 -12.64 17.28 -3.71
C VAL A 46 -12.82 18.80 -3.82
N TRP A 47 -13.80 19.36 -3.12
CA TRP A 47 -13.96 20.81 -3.04
C TRP A 47 -13.07 21.41 -1.95
N LEU A 48 -12.77 22.70 -2.04
CA LEU A 48 -12.08 23.44 -0.98
C LEU A 48 -12.83 23.36 0.35
N ASN A 49 -12.07 23.33 1.45
CA ASN A 49 -12.57 23.27 2.83
C ASN A 49 -13.42 22.04 3.16
N GLN A 50 -13.37 20.98 2.34
CA GLN A 50 -14.00 19.69 2.63
C GLN A 50 -12.98 18.70 3.20
N THR A 51 -13.47 17.55 3.68
CA THR A 51 -12.62 16.44 4.10
C THR A 51 -12.32 15.58 2.88
N LEU A 52 -11.04 15.45 2.57
CA LEU A 52 -10.56 14.51 1.56
C LEU A 52 -10.30 13.16 2.23
N GLU A 53 -10.91 12.11 1.67
CA GLU A 53 -10.71 10.73 2.10
C GLU A 53 -10.09 9.92 0.95
N ILE A 54 -8.90 9.37 1.21
CA ILE A 54 -8.14 8.55 0.25
C ILE A 54 -8.02 7.14 0.82
N PRO A 55 -8.68 6.13 0.22
CA PRO A 55 -8.51 4.75 0.64
C PRO A 55 -7.11 4.27 0.26
N CYS A 56 -6.50 3.45 1.13
CA CYS A 56 -5.17 2.89 0.87
C CYS A 56 -5.21 1.80 -0.22
N LEU A 57 -6.32 1.06 -0.31
CA LEU A 57 -6.61 0.08 -1.35
C LEU A 57 -8.09 0.21 -1.72
N GLU A 58 -8.44 -0.01 -2.99
CA GLU A 58 -9.85 -0.10 -3.39
C GLU A 58 -10.53 -1.33 -2.77
N ASP A 59 -11.85 -1.26 -2.59
CA ASP A 59 -12.72 -2.24 -1.89
C ASP A 59 -12.70 -3.67 -2.47
N THR A 60 -11.87 -3.95 -3.47
CA THR A 60 -11.75 -5.26 -4.12
C THR A 60 -11.02 -6.32 -3.27
N THR A 61 -10.28 -5.92 -2.23
CA THR A 61 -9.70 -6.87 -1.27
C THR A 61 -10.54 -6.92 0.01
N SER A 62 -11.26 -8.02 0.24
CA SER A 62 -12.03 -8.26 1.48
C SER A 62 -11.17 -8.45 2.74
N GLU A 63 -9.88 -8.11 2.68
CA GLU A 63 -8.93 -8.31 3.76
C GLU A 63 -8.94 -7.11 4.71
N ASN A 64 -9.05 -7.37 6.01
CA ASN A 64 -9.02 -6.31 7.01
C ASN A 64 -7.60 -5.76 7.15
N LEU A 65 -7.35 -4.61 6.52
CA LEU A 65 -6.03 -3.95 6.51
C LEU A 65 -5.68 -3.30 7.84
N SER A 66 -6.62 -3.23 8.80
CA SER A 66 -6.46 -2.44 10.02
C SER A 66 -5.25 -2.86 10.88
N ASN A 67 -4.76 -4.09 10.74
CA ASN A 67 -3.63 -4.59 11.53
C ASN A 67 -2.30 -4.62 10.75
N TYR A 68 -2.30 -4.22 9.47
CA TYR A 68 -1.08 -4.26 8.67
C TYR A 68 -0.20 -3.02 8.87
N PRO A 69 1.14 -3.19 8.87
CA PRO A 69 2.04 -2.05 8.82
C PRO A 69 1.87 -1.29 7.52
N LEU A 70 1.87 0.03 7.60
CA LEU A 70 1.76 0.88 6.42
C LEU A 70 2.49 2.21 6.56
N LYS A 71 2.70 2.85 5.42
CA LYS A 71 3.19 4.22 5.31
C LYS A 71 2.33 5.01 4.34
N TRP A 72 1.98 6.22 4.75
CA TRP A 72 1.43 7.23 3.86
C TRP A 72 2.51 8.25 3.51
N LEU A 73 2.65 8.53 2.23
CA LEU A 73 3.61 9.45 1.67
C LEU A 73 2.88 10.54 0.88
N VAL A 74 3.47 11.73 0.79
CA VAL A 74 3.07 12.77 -0.16
C VAL A 74 4.24 13.09 -1.08
N GLY A 75 3.98 13.18 -2.37
CA GLY A 75 4.93 13.63 -3.37
C GLY A 75 4.87 15.15 -3.56
N GLU A 76 5.99 15.83 -3.38
CA GLU A 76 6.17 17.25 -3.70
C GLU A 76 7.52 17.43 -4.43
N ASN A 77 7.51 18.00 -5.64
CA ASN A 77 8.71 18.30 -6.43
C ASN A 77 9.69 17.11 -6.60
N GLY A 78 9.17 15.90 -6.79
CA GLY A 78 9.98 14.68 -6.97
C GLY A 78 10.51 14.06 -5.66
N ARG A 79 10.27 14.69 -4.50
CA ARG A 79 10.57 14.13 -3.18
C ARG A 79 9.30 13.50 -2.57
N LYS A 80 9.44 12.32 -1.96
CA LYS A 80 8.37 11.68 -1.17
C LYS A 80 8.61 11.95 0.32
N GLU A 81 7.64 12.57 0.99
CA GLU A 81 7.67 12.83 2.44
C GLU A 81 6.73 11.88 3.19
N GLU A 82 7.17 11.33 4.32
CA GLU A 82 6.36 10.44 5.16
C GLU A 82 5.36 11.25 6.01
N LEU A 83 4.06 11.05 5.78
CA LEU A 83 2.97 11.65 6.57
C LEU A 83 2.68 10.84 7.83
N VAL A 84 2.47 9.54 7.65
CA VAL A 84 2.02 8.63 8.72
C VAL A 84 2.70 7.29 8.55
N THR A 85 3.17 6.73 9.66
CA THR A 85 3.63 5.34 9.72
C THR A 85 2.82 4.62 10.79
N LYS A 86 2.34 3.42 10.48
CA LYS A 86 1.64 2.55 11.42
C LYS A 86 2.34 1.20 11.45
N GLU A 87 2.56 0.69 12.66
CA GLU A 87 3.07 -0.66 12.90
C GLU A 87 1.93 -1.56 13.40
N PRO A 88 2.05 -2.90 13.29
CA PRO A 88 0.94 -3.83 13.58
C PRO A 88 0.33 -3.71 14.98
N SER A 89 1.17 -3.47 15.98
CA SER A 89 0.81 -3.47 17.40
C SER A 89 0.89 -2.09 18.06
N CYS A 90 1.24 -1.05 17.28
CA CYS A 90 1.45 0.30 17.80
C CYS A 90 0.44 1.26 17.18
N PRO A 91 0.03 2.31 17.90
CA PRO A 91 -0.79 3.37 17.33
C PRO A 91 -0.04 4.05 16.18
N ALA A 92 -0.80 4.65 15.26
CA ALA A 92 -0.23 5.37 14.14
C ALA A 92 0.63 6.55 14.62
N VAL A 93 1.87 6.59 14.14
CA VAL A 93 2.82 7.66 14.41
C VAL A 93 2.77 8.65 13.25
N TYR A 94 2.38 9.89 13.56
CA TYR A 94 2.42 11.00 12.62
C TYR A 94 3.83 11.59 12.64
N ARG A 95 4.59 11.39 11.55
CA ARG A 95 5.95 11.93 11.42
C ARG A 95 5.90 13.37 10.92
N ASN A 96 6.97 14.12 11.20
CA ASN A 96 7.12 15.56 10.89
C ASN A 96 7.06 15.85 9.37
N SER A 97 5.88 15.82 8.78
CA SER A 97 5.64 16.23 7.39
C SER A 97 5.16 17.68 7.35
N SER A 98 6.08 18.65 7.48
CA SER A 98 5.79 20.09 7.55
C SER A 98 4.81 20.49 8.68
N ALA A 99 4.87 21.72 9.18
CA ALA A 99 3.84 22.21 10.11
C ALA A 99 2.42 22.18 9.49
N LEU A 100 2.31 22.09 8.16
CA LEU A 100 1.07 22.22 7.40
C LEU A 100 0.17 20.98 7.42
N TYR A 101 0.73 19.76 7.47
CA TYR A 101 -0.05 18.52 7.43
C TYR A 101 -0.30 17.91 8.81
N ARG A 102 0.58 18.17 9.78
CA ARG A 102 0.50 17.58 11.13
C ARG A 102 -0.83 17.82 11.85
N GLN A 103 -1.48 18.96 11.61
CA GLN A 103 -2.77 19.30 12.22
C GLN A 103 -3.98 18.83 11.42
N ARG A 104 -3.81 18.53 10.13
CA ARG A 104 -4.90 18.28 9.17
C ARG A 104 -5.07 16.80 8.80
N VAL A 105 -3.99 16.03 8.91
CA VAL A 105 -3.96 14.62 8.51
C VAL A 105 -4.36 13.74 9.69
N ARG A 106 -5.27 12.80 9.44
CA ARG A 106 -5.68 11.75 10.37
C ARG A 106 -5.83 10.43 9.62
N LEU A 107 -5.57 9.31 10.30
CA LEU A 107 -5.98 8.01 9.79
C LEU A 107 -7.41 7.69 10.23
N GLY A 108 -8.23 7.32 9.24
CA GLY A 108 -9.55 6.74 9.44
C GLY A 108 -9.52 5.22 9.60
N LEU A 109 -10.71 4.62 9.50
CA LEU A 109 -10.88 3.18 9.43
C LEU A 109 -10.20 2.61 8.17
N ASN A 110 -9.80 1.34 8.21
CA ASN A 110 -9.12 0.65 7.10
C ASN A 110 -7.90 1.42 6.53
N ASN A 111 -7.25 2.21 7.39
CA ASN A 111 -6.09 3.02 7.07
C ASN A 111 -6.32 4.11 6.00
N THR A 112 -7.56 4.53 5.81
CA THR A 112 -7.92 5.66 4.94
C THR A 112 -7.23 6.94 5.41
N LEU A 113 -6.56 7.65 4.51
CA LEU A 113 -5.99 8.96 4.80
C LEU A 113 -7.11 10.00 4.78
N LYS A 114 -7.30 10.72 5.88
CA LYS A 114 -8.23 11.84 5.99
C LYS A 114 -7.46 13.14 6.09
N ILE A 115 -7.78 14.11 5.24
CA ILE A 115 -7.17 15.44 5.23
C ILE A 115 -8.28 16.48 5.34
N PHE A 116 -8.24 17.29 6.41
CA PHE A 116 -9.20 18.37 6.61
C PHE A 116 -8.57 19.59 7.32
N PRO A 117 -8.89 20.83 6.90
CA PRO A 117 -9.57 21.19 5.65
C PRO A 117 -8.65 21.04 4.42
N THR A 118 -9.22 20.72 3.26
CA THR A 118 -8.53 20.78 1.97
C THR A 118 -8.17 22.22 1.59
N LYS A 119 -6.97 22.42 1.06
CA LYS A 119 -6.44 23.71 0.62
C LYS A 119 -6.18 23.68 -0.89
N ILE A 120 -6.11 24.86 -1.51
CA ILE A 120 -5.75 24.97 -2.93
C ILE A 120 -4.35 24.41 -3.23
N THR A 121 -3.46 24.47 -2.24
CA THR A 121 -2.10 23.89 -2.34
C THR A 121 -2.11 22.37 -2.40
N ASP A 122 -3.21 21.71 -2.04
CA ASP A 122 -3.34 20.25 -2.11
C ASP A 122 -3.70 19.78 -3.55
N ASP A 123 -4.06 20.69 -4.46
CA ASP A 123 -4.31 20.38 -5.88
C ASP A 123 -3.06 19.84 -6.58
N GLY A 124 -3.23 18.80 -7.39
CA GLY A 124 -2.15 18.13 -8.12
C GLY A 124 -1.20 17.29 -7.26
N ARG A 125 -1.35 17.31 -5.91
CA ARG A 125 -0.51 16.48 -5.03
C ARG A 125 -0.82 15.00 -5.18
N VAL A 126 0.23 14.19 -5.08
CA VAL A 126 0.13 12.73 -5.11
C VAL A 126 0.33 12.18 -3.71
N PHE A 127 -0.64 11.43 -3.22
CA PHE A 127 -0.58 10.72 -1.95
C PHE A 127 -0.42 9.22 -2.20
N SER A 128 0.63 8.62 -1.66
CA SER A 128 0.92 7.20 -1.85
C SER A 128 0.74 6.42 -0.57
N CYS A 129 0.00 5.30 -0.63
CA CYS A 129 -0.08 4.34 0.46
C CYS A 129 0.79 3.12 0.16
N HIS A 130 1.64 2.75 1.12
CA HIS A 130 2.48 1.56 1.04
C HIS A 130 2.08 0.61 2.16
N VAL A 131 1.47 -0.53 1.83
CA VAL A 131 1.07 -1.58 2.78
C VAL A 131 2.06 -2.72 2.71
N VAL A 132 2.56 -3.16 3.87
CA VAL A 132 3.53 -4.26 3.96
C VAL A 132 2.80 -5.53 4.43
N TYR A 133 2.51 -6.44 3.50
CA TYR A 133 1.90 -7.75 3.83
C TYR A 133 2.95 -8.77 4.30
N HIS A 134 4.13 -8.68 3.72
CA HIS A 134 5.32 -9.46 4.06
C HIS A 134 6.52 -8.51 3.89
N PRO A 135 7.65 -8.69 4.60
CA PRO A 135 8.82 -7.82 4.44
C PRO A 135 9.27 -7.61 2.98
N GLU A 136 9.00 -8.59 2.12
CA GLU A 136 9.32 -8.59 0.69
C GLU A 136 8.11 -8.29 -0.23
N ARG A 137 6.90 -8.13 0.33
CA ARG A 137 5.66 -7.86 -0.44
C ARG A 137 5.04 -6.57 0.06
N VAL A 138 5.36 -5.49 -0.63
CA VAL A 138 4.78 -4.17 -0.40
C VAL A 138 3.82 -3.88 -1.53
N GLN A 139 2.57 -3.58 -1.19
CA GLN A 139 1.60 -3.07 -2.17
C GLN A 139 1.60 -1.55 -2.12
N LYS A 140 1.65 -0.92 -3.29
CA LYS A 140 1.69 0.52 -3.44
C LYS A 140 0.45 1.00 -4.19
N SER A 141 -0.18 2.04 -3.67
CA SER A 141 -1.21 2.80 -4.36
C SER A 141 -0.86 4.27 -4.31
N SER A 142 -1.22 5.01 -5.35
CA SER A 142 -0.97 6.44 -5.48
C SER A 142 -2.25 7.12 -5.94
N THR A 143 -2.61 8.22 -5.28
CA THR A 143 -3.81 9.01 -5.60
C THR A 143 -3.41 10.45 -5.86
N THR A 144 -3.72 10.93 -7.05
CA THR A 144 -3.58 12.35 -7.42
C THR A 144 -4.83 13.10 -7.01
N VAL A 145 -4.67 14.22 -6.30
CA VAL A 145 -5.78 15.03 -5.82
C VAL A 145 -6.09 16.14 -6.81
N ARG A 146 -7.38 16.39 -7.05
CA ARG A 146 -7.87 17.56 -7.76
C ARG A 146 -8.80 18.35 -6.85
N VAL A 147 -8.47 19.62 -6.63
CA VAL A 147 -9.20 20.51 -5.73
C VAL A 147 -9.98 21.54 -6.53
N PHE A 148 -11.29 21.61 -6.30
CA PHE A 148 -12.16 22.58 -6.96
C PHE A 148 -12.50 23.74 -6.02
N GLY A 149 -12.37 24.96 -6.56
CA GLY A 149 -12.88 26.18 -5.93
C GLY A 149 -14.33 26.43 -6.34
N LYS A 150 -15.09 27.06 -5.44
CA LYS A 150 -16.43 27.57 -5.77
C LYS A 150 -16.32 28.90 -6.49
#